data_AF-A0A254S6W9-F1
#
_entry.id   AF-A0A254S6W9-F1
#
_cell.length_a   1.000
_cell.length_b   1.000
_cell.length_c   1.000
_cell.angle_alpha   90.00
_cell.angle_beta   90.00
_cell.angle_gamma   90.00
#
_symmetry.space_group_name_H-M   'P 1'
#
loop_
_entity.id
_entity.type
_entity.pdbx_description
1 polymer ?
#
loop_
_entity_poly.entity_id
_entity_poly.type
_entity_poly.pdbx_seq_one_letter_code
_entity_poly.pdbx_strand_id
1 'polypeptide(L)'
;MKKAVLLIAASLALANASQYNIKSDSLKNELWLEAEKAESIKICLDTPVREWKTSLSTVELNDSCLAFQAPTLIGVETLNVYFPNSDSSHKINLAVGMRYLDFKNEKVLLGYNEYPEDIAATSDYFTNTDPERFVSVTGTYLVDKYPITNCEITQLLWDDIPDTTPKLNPTLKEFANNWISRKKRSIRNENCSTKDSAANTLFLYQIMKYANARSIREGLKPYYHFTTASQSSLSENQYFSISYLDFTDHEDGDIYVLIDTYSDGYRIPYYNEWMMFARGGDKKNEAPWGNYSSATLENAQKYAKLVTGKGWNSEPVGQLLPNGYGLYDIFGLVWEHVFLDNSNIFPDQNGNPSRMKGGNNRSLKEHPAGKATAEPYWKDLNYGSSQPNWGGYFGGGRLVRNIGNNIKWTEAKSESK
;
A
#
# COMPACT_ATOMS: atom_id res chain seq x y z
N MET A 1 -1.21 21.99 39.06
CA MET A 1 -0.87 20.55 39.07
C MET A 1 -1.17 19.83 37.74
N LYS A 2 -2.37 19.91 37.15
CA LYS A 2 -2.68 19.24 35.86
C LYS A 2 -1.76 19.66 34.68
N LYS A 3 -1.42 20.95 34.53
CA LYS A 3 -0.46 21.44 33.51
C LYS A 3 0.97 20.92 33.72
N ALA A 4 1.42 20.82 34.96
CA ALA A 4 2.78 20.34 35.29
C ALA A 4 2.91 18.82 35.09
N VAL A 5 1.86 18.04 35.39
CA VAL A 5 1.81 16.60 35.11
C VAL A 5 1.74 16.34 33.59
N LEU A 6 1.04 17.19 32.83
CA LEU A 6 1.04 17.14 31.36
C LEU A 6 2.43 17.45 30.77
N LEU A 7 3.14 18.45 31.33
CA LEU A 7 4.51 18.79 30.92
C LEU A 7 5.52 17.69 31.27
N ILE A 8 5.39 17.03 32.42
CA ILE A 8 6.30 15.96 32.82
C ILE A 8 6.07 14.71 31.95
N ALA A 9 4.81 14.34 31.66
CA ALA A 9 4.51 13.27 30.71
C ALA A 9 4.99 13.57 29.28
N ALA A 10 4.85 14.83 28.82
CA ALA A 10 5.40 15.28 27.54
C ALA A 10 6.94 15.25 27.51
N SER A 11 7.60 15.60 28.62
CA SER A 11 9.07 15.61 28.73
C SER A 11 9.70 14.21 28.69
N LEU A 12 9.04 13.20 29.26
CA LEU A 12 9.48 11.80 29.18
C LEU A 12 9.18 11.16 27.81
N ALA A 13 8.09 11.55 27.15
CA ALA A 13 7.75 11.12 25.79
C ALA A 13 8.67 11.70 24.71
N LEU A 14 9.41 12.77 25.02
CA LEU A 14 10.32 13.47 24.10
C LEU A 14 11.77 12.96 24.12
N ALA A 15 12.16 12.15 25.11
CA ALA A 15 13.53 11.63 25.20
C ALA A 15 13.88 10.65 24.06
N ASN A 16 12.88 9.98 23.49
CA ASN A 16 13.02 9.03 22.38
C ASN A 16 12.34 9.53 21.09
N ALA A 17 12.11 10.83 20.97
CA ALA A 17 11.46 11.40 19.79
C ALA A 17 12.40 11.40 18.58
N SER A 18 11.87 11.06 17.41
CA SER A 18 12.58 11.28 16.15
C SER A 18 12.74 12.77 15.92
N GLN A 19 13.99 13.20 15.76
CA GLN A 19 14.34 14.61 15.64
C GLN A 19 14.68 14.98 14.19
N TYR A 20 13.93 15.93 13.65
CA TYR A 20 14.17 16.53 12.34
C TYR A 20 14.75 17.94 12.52
N ASN A 21 16.00 18.12 12.14
CA ASN A 21 16.64 19.44 12.10
C ASN A 21 16.60 19.93 10.64
N ILE A 22 15.77 20.93 10.36
CA ILE A 22 15.44 21.37 9.01
C ILE A 22 16.08 22.74 8.77
N LYS A 23 16.80 22.88 7.66
CA LYS A 23 17.26 24.19 7.20
C LYS A 23 16.09 24.93 6.57
N SER A 24 15.83 26.17 6.97
CA SER A 24 14.72 26.97 6.44
C SER A 24 14.74 27.07 4.92
N ASP A 25 15.90 27.24 4.30
CA ASP A 25 16.07 27.26 2.84
C ASP A 25 15.63 25.96 2.13
N SER A 26 15.61 24.82 2.85
CA SER A 26 15.19 23.53 2.29
C SER A 26 13.67 23.38 2.18
N LEU A 27 12.90 24.24 2.85
CA LEU A 27 11.44 24.13 2.90
C LEU A 27 10.75 24.49 1.57
N LYS A 28 11.47 25.12 0.62
CA LYS A 28 10.95 25.57 -0.70
C LYS A 28 9.46 25.95 -0.62
N ASN A 29 8.58 25.28 -1.39
CA ASN A 29 7.12 25.42 -1.23
C ASN A 29 6.54 24.36 -0.29
N GLU A 30 7.10 23.15 -0.33
CA GLU A 30 6.75 22.05 0.56
C GLU A 30 7.95 21.13 0.83
N LEU A 31 7.93 20.50 1.99
CA LEU A 31 8.85 19.46 2.43
C LEU A 31 8.05 18.25 2.90
N TRP A 32 8.53 17.05 2.57
CA TRP A 32 7.94 15.79 3.01
C TRP A 32 8.83 15.11 4.05
N LEU A 33 8.23 14.73 5.18
CA LEU A 33 8.85 13.93 6.23
C LEU A 33 8.08 12.62 6.36
N GLU A 34 8.78 11.54 6.72
CA GLU A 34 8.17 10.23 6.96
C GLU A 34 8.19 9.92 8.45
N ALA A 35 7.13 9.33 8.98
CA ALA A 35 7.04 8.90 10.37
C ALA A 35 6.23 7.61 10.52
N GLU A 36 6.41 6.90 11.62
CA GLU A 36 5.56 5.78 12.02
C GLU A 36 4.31 6.26 12.77
N LYS A 37 3.28 5.42 12.80
CA LYS A 37 2.06 5.68 13.58
C LYS A 37 2.42 5.85 15.07
N ALA A 38 1.79 6.83 15.72
CA ALA A 38 1.97 7.13 17.14
C ALA A 38 3.41 7.48 17.58
N GLU A 39 4.31 7.76 16.65
CA GLU A 39 5.71 8.14 16.92
C GLU A 39 5.80 9.53 17.56
N SER A 40 6.63 9.70 18.59
CA SER A 40 6.98 11.03 19.10
C SER A 40 7.93 11.73 18.13
N ILE A 41 7.59 12.95 17.72
CA ILE A 41 8.35 13.73 16.73
C ILE A 41 8.73 15.08 17.32
N LYS A 42 9.96 15.50 17.01
CA LYS A 42 10.47 16.85 17.26
C LYS A 42 10.99 17.45 15.96
N ILE A 43 10.42 18.59 15.56
CA ILE A 43 10.86 19.37 14.40
C ILE A 43 11.52 20.64 14.89
N CYS A 44 12.73 20.94 14.43
CA CYS A 44 13.46 22.17 14.72
C CYS A 44 13.94 22.82 13.42
N LEU A 45 13.73 24.12 13.28
CA LEU A 45 14.30 24.93 12.20
C LEU A 45 15.57 25.65 12.67
N ASP A 46 16.41 26.04 11.72
CA ASP A 46 17.58 26.89 11.95
C ASP A 46 17.25 28.39 12.12
N THR A 47 15.98 28.76 11.96
CA THR A 47 15.49 30.14 12.10
C THR A 47 14.23 30.18 12.98
N PRO A 48 13.98 31.31 13.70
CA PRO A 48 12.77 31.46 14.50
C PRO A 48 11.50 31.41 13.64
N VAL A 49 10.49 30.71 14.15
CA VAL A 49 9.17 30.54 13.56
C VAL A 49 8.17 31.44 14.29
N ARG A 50 7.39 32.20 13.53
CA ARG A 50 6.33 33.07 14.06
C ARG A 50 5.13 32.26 14.52
N GLU A 51 4.73 31.29 13.71
CA GLU A 51 3.52 30.49 13.96
C GLU A 51 3.63 29.12 13.28
N TRP A 52 3.20 28.09 14.01
CA TRP A 52 2.96 26.74 13.50
C TRP A 52 1.45 26.49 13.42
N LYS A 53 0.90 26.35 12.20
CA LYS A 53 -0.53 26.10 12.01
C LYS A 53 -0.77 24.66 11.56
N THR A 54 -1.40 23.87 12.43
CA THR A 54 -1.71 22.45 12.22
C THR A 54 -2.94 22.00 13.02
N SER A 55 -3.56 20.90 12.58
CA SER A 55 -4.61 20.15 13.29
C SER A 55 -4.06 19.33 14.47
N LEU A 56 -2.76 19.06 14.48
CA LEU A 56 -2.11 18.23 15.49
C LEU A 56 -2.05 18.91 16.86
N SER A 57 -2.16 18.10 17.91
CA SER A 57 -1.87 18.56 19.27
C SER A 57 -0.36 18.66 19.47
N THR A 58 0.15 19.88 19.61
CA THR A 58 1.60 20.16 19.63
C THR A 58 2.05 20.83 20.93
N VAL A 59 3.35 20.81 21.17
CA VAL A 59 4.05 21.50 22.26
C VAL A 59 5.21 22.29 21.65
N GLU A 60 5.12 23.60 21.68
CA GLU A 60 6.24 24.48 21.33
C GLU A 60 7.32 24.39 22.41
N LEU A 61 8.53 24.05 22.00
CA LEU A 61 9.65 23.87 22.92
C LEU A 61 10.46 25.17 23.08
N ASN A 62 10.55 25.95 22.00
CA ASN A 62 11.15 27.28 21.92
C ASN A 62 10.65 27.96 20.64
N ASP A 63 11.25 29.08 20.26
CA ASP A 63 10.89 29.87 19.08
C ASP A 63 11.22 29.22 17.72
N SER A 64 11.88 28.05 17.69
CA SER A 64 12.28 27.36 16.45
C SER A 64 11.94 25.88 16.42
N CYS A 65 11.43 25.32 17.53
CA CYS A 65 11.18 23.89 17.69
C CYS A 65 9.77 23.57 18.18
N LEU A 66 9.17 22.56 17.55
CA LEU A 66 7.86 22.01 17.87
C LEU A 66 7.97 20.51 18.13
N ALA A 67 7.19 20.01 19.09
CA ALA A 67 7.07 18.59 19.38
C ALA A 67 5.61 18.14 19.32
N PHE A 68 5.36 16.92 18.88
CA PHE A 68 4.03 16.31 18.85
C PHE A 68 4.13 14.80 18.72
N GLN A 69 3.00 14.10 18.89
CA GLN A 69 2.89 12.69 18.58
C GLN A 69 2.19 12.53 17.23
N ALA A 70 2.76 11.73 16.33
CA ALA A 70 2.16 11.42 15.04
C ALA A 70 0.79 10.75 15.22
N PRO A 71 -0.14 10.95 14.28
CA PRO A 71 -1.41 10.22 14.25
C PRO A 71 -1.25 8.71 14.39
N THR A 72 -2.29 8.09 14.93
CA THR A 72 -2.33 6.65 15.14
C THR A 72 -2.98 5.89 13.99
N LEU A 73 -3.49 6.62 13.01
CA LEU A 73 -3.91 6.13 11.71
C LEU A 73 -2.92 6.58 10.65
N ILE A 74 -2.66 5.70 9.68
CA ILE A 74 -1.86 5.99 8.50
C ILE A 74 -2.50 7.13 7.69
N GLY A 75 -1.72 8.09 7.16
CA GLY A 75 -2.25 9.27 6.45
C GLY A 75 -1.27 10.43 6.34
N VAL A 76 -1.71 11.56 5.79
CA VAL A 76 -0.90 12.79 5.71
C VAL A 76 -1.41 13.86 6.69
N GLU A 77 -0.49 14.47 7.43
CA GLU A 77 -0.75 15.69 8.20
C GLU A 77 0.11 16.83 7.67
N THR A 78 -0.43 18.04 7.65
CA THR A 78 0.30 19.23 7.18
C THR A 78 0.50 20.23 8.30
N LEU A 79 1.73 20.71 8.43
CA LEU A 79 2.10 21.85 9.26
C LEU A 79 2.42 23.02 8.34
N ASN A 80 1.71 24.13 8.50
CA ASN A 80 2.02 25.38 7.81
C ASN A 80 2.91 26.23 8.73
N VAL A 81 4.10 26.57 8.26
CA VAL A 81 5.12 27.29 9.00
C VAL A 81 5.19 28.73 8.49
N TYR A 82 5.01 29.69 9.39
CA TYR A 82 5.10 31.12 9.09
C TYR A 82 6.36 31.73 9.71
N PHE A 83 7.13 32.48 8.93
CA PHE A 83 8.33 33.17 9.40
C PHE A 83 8.04 34.64 9.76
N PRO A 84 8.81 35.27 10.67
CA PRO A 84 8.54 36.62 11.15
C PRO A 84 8.40 37.70 10.06
N ASN A 85 9.15 37.58 8.96
CA ASN A 85 9.22 38.59 7.89
C ASN A 85 8.47 38.17 6.61
N SER A 86 7.58 37.18 6.68
CA SER A 86 6.83 36.68 5.53
C SER A 86 5.43 36.26 5.93
N ASP A 87 4.43 36.68 5.16
CA ASP A 87 3.07 36.17 5.30
C ASP A 87 2.81 34.91 4.47
N SER A 88 3.78 34.50 3.65
CA SER A 88 3.74 33.23 2.95
C SER A 88 4.09 32.09 3.92
N SER A 89 3.27 31.04 3.93
CA SER A 89 3.56 29.82 4.67
C SER A 89 4.36 28.82 3.85
N HIS A 90 5.24 28.09 4.51
CA HIS A 90 5.85 26.87 3.96
C HIS A 90 5.14 25.63 4.50
N LYS A 91 5.00 24.59 3.69
CA LYS A 91 4.35 23.35 4.12
C LYS A 91 5.37 22.30 4.54
N ILE A 92 5.17 21.71 5.70
CA ILE A 92 5.79 20.44 6.08
C ILE A 92 4.68 19.39 6.08
N ASN A 93 4.73 18.47 5.14
CA ASN A 93 3.83 17.34 5.05
C ASN A 93 4.46 16.13 5.75
N LEU A 94 3.73 15.53 6.67
CA LEU A 94 4.12 14.34 7.39
C LEU A 94 3.39 13.13 6.83
N ALA A 95 4.12 12.25 6.15
CA ALA A 95 3.64 10.97 5.65
C ALA A 95 3.73 9.92 6.75
N VAL A 96 2.62 9.69 7.46
CA VAL A 96 2.53 8.75 8.57
C VAL A 96 2.26 7.34 8.03
N GLY A 97 3.17 6.39 8.33
CA GLY A 97 3.11 5.00 7.89
C GLY A 97 3.31 4.79 6.39
N MET A 98 3.87 5.77 5.68
CA MET A 98 4.09 5.76 4.24
C MET A 98 5.53 6.11 3.88
N ARG A 99 5.93 5.74 2.66
CA ARG A 99 7.16 6.20 2.01
C ARG A 99 6.84 7.29 1.00
N TYR A 100 7.63 8.36 1.04
CA TYR A 100 7.66 9.39 0.02
C TYR A 100 8.73 9.02 -1.01
N LEU A 101 8.31 8.74 -2.24
CA LEU A 101 9.19 8.32 -3.33
C LEU A 101 9.11 9.34 -4.46
N ASP A 102 10.21 10.04 -4.72
CA ASP A 102 10.33 11.07 -5.77
C ASP A 102 11.23 10.57 -6.91
N PHE A 103 10.63 10.14 -8.02
CA PHE A 103 11.33 9.61 -9.18
C PHE A 103 11.58 10.71 -10.21
N LYS A 104 12.85 10.90 -10.57
CA LYS A 104 13.29 11.89 -11.57
C LYS A 104 13.96 11.18 -12.73
N ASN A 105 13.17 10.82 -13.73
CA ASN A 105 13.62 10.04 -14.88
C ASN A 105 14.34 8.74 -14.45
N GLU A 106 13.83 8.10 -13.40
CA GLU A 106 14.42 6.88 -12.84
C GLU A 106 14.23 5.73 -13.83
N LYS A 107 15.32 5.08 -14.23
CA LYS A 107 15.29 3.89 -15.10
C LYS A 107 14.89 2.68 -14.27
N VAL A 108 13.75 2.06 -14.51
CA VAL A 108 13.24 0.88 -13.80
C VAL A 108 13.11 -0.31 -14.76
N LEU A 109 13.19 -1.52 -14.21
CA LEU A 109 12.92 -2.75 -14.95
C LEU A 109 11.48 -3.19 -14.66
N LEU A 110 10.69 -3.38 -15.70
CA LEU A 110 9.34 -3.96 -15.65
C LEU A 110 9.32 -5.27 -16.43
N GLY A 111 8.24 -6.02 -16.30
CA GLY A 111 8.08 -7.32 -16.92
C GLY A 111 8.84 -8.44 -16.20
N TYR A 112 8.59 -9.65 -16.70
CA TYR A 112 9.23 -10.89 -16.31
C TYR A 112 9.18 -11.88 -17.47
N ASN A 113 10.35 -12.39 -17.85
CA ASN A 113 10.49 -13.38 -18.90
C ASN A 113 10.30 -14.79 -18.31
N GLU A 114 9.17 -15.42 -18.60
CA GLU A 114 8.91 -16.83 -18.26
C GLU A 114 9.84 -17.79 -19.03
N TYR A 115 10.18 -17.40 -20.25
CA TYR A 115 11.09 -18.13 -21.13
C TYR A 115 12.29 -17.25 -21.51
N PRO A 116 13.48 -17.85 -21.66
CA PRO A 116 14.64 -17.17 -22.27
C PRO A 116 14.27 -16.50 -23.60
N GLU A 117 14.82 -15.31 -23.86
CA GLU A 117 14.48 -14.51 -25.05
C GLU A 117 14.69 -15.27 -26.37
N ASP A 118 15.74 -16.08 -26.46
CA ASP A 118 16.04 -16.90 -27.64
C ASP A 118 15.01 -18.00 -27.88
N ILE A 119 14.51 -18.63 -26.81
CA ILE A 119 13.41 -19.60 -26.89
C ILE A 119 12.11 -18.89 -27.27
N ALA A 120 11.84 -17.73 -26.66
CA ALA A 120 10.61 -16.99 -26.90
C ALA A 120 10.52 -16.39 -28.31
N ALA A 121 11.65 -16.03 -28.91
CA ALA A 121 11.72 -15.49 -30.26
C ALA A 121 11.56 -16.55 -31.37
N THR A 122 11.73 -17.83 -31.04
CA THR A 122 11.78 -18.92 -32.04
C THR A 122 10.60 -19.90 -31.96
N SER A 123 9.71 -19.73 -30.97
CA SER A 123 8.58 -20.61 -30.74
C SER A 123 7.26 -19.84 -30.66
N ASP A 124 6.28 -20.27 -31.46
CA ASP A 124 4.90 -19.76 -31.38
C ASP A 124 4.18 -20.20 -30.09
N TYR A 125 4.75 -21.18 -29.36
CA TYR A 125 4.15 -21.75 -28.15
C TYR A 125 4.73 -21.17 -26.84
N PHE A 126 5.91 -20.56 -26.89
CA PHE A 126 6.62 -20.08 -25.70
C PHE A 126 6.73 -18.56 -25.74
N THR A 127 5.64 -17.85 -25.50
CA THR A 127 5.64 -16.38 -25.53
C THR A 127 5.70 -15.81 -24.12
N ASN A 128 6.52 -14.78 -23.92
CA ASN A 128 6.49 -14.00 -22.68
C ASN A 128 5.30 -13.04 -22.70
N THR A 129 4.32 -13.24 -21.80
CA THR A 129 3.12 -12.40 -21.70
C THR A 129 3.44 -10.96 -21.32
N ASP A 130 4.43 -10.77 -20.45
CA ASP A 130 4.87 -9.47 -19.94
C ASP A 130 6.40 -9.37 -20.02
N PRO A 131 6.99 -9.25 -21.22
CA PRO A 131 8.43 -9.35 -21.38
C PRO A 131 9.17 -8.24 -20.62
N GLU A 132 10.37 -8.57 -20.16
CA GLU A 132 11.22 -7.62 -19.43
C GLU A 132 11.57 -6.41 -20.31
N ARG A 133 11.42 -5.21 -19.74
CA ARG A 133 11.66 -3.95 -20.43
C ARG A 133 12.11 -2.85 -19.48
N PHE A 134 13.03 -2.02 -19.96
CA PHE A 134 13.42 -0.81 -19.24
C PHE A 134 12.51 0.35 -19.56
N VAL A 135 12.02 1.02 -18.52
CA VAL A 135 11.17 2.20 -18.63
C VAL A 135 11.73 3.30 -17.73
N SER A 136 11.67 4.54 -18.20
CA SER A 136 11.99 5.71 -17.39
C SER A 136 10.73 6.27 -16.75
N VAL A 137 10.81 6.54 -15.45
CA VAL A 137 9.69 7.02 -14.63
C VAL A 137 9.98 8.40 -14.08
N THR A 138 9.02 9.30 -14.24
CA THR A 138 8.99 10.57 -13.52
C THR A 138 7.64 10.73 -12.83
N GLY A 139 7.67 10.94 -11.53
CA GLY A 139 6.47 11.10 -10.70
C GLY A 139 6.81 10.96 -9.23
N THR A 140 5.92 11.45 -8.36
CA THR A 140 6.10 11.39 -6.93
C THR A 140 4.93 10.64 -6.29
N TYR A 141 5.25 9.74 -5.35
CA TYR A 141 4.30 8.86 -4.71
C TYR A 141 4.38 8.96 -3.20
N LEU A 142 3.21 8.82 -2.57
CA LEU A 142 3.11 8.20 -1.26
C LEU A 142 2.72 6.75 -1.45
N VAL A 143 3.48 5.85 -0.83
CA VAL A 143 3.23 4.40 -0.87
C VAL A 143 3.14 3.91 0.56
N ASP A 144 2.11 3.14 0.88
CA ASP A 144 2.02 2.54 2.21
C ASP A 144 3.26 1.68 2.47
N LYS A 145 3.89 1.91 3.62
CA LYS A 145 5.14 1.26 4.00
C LYS A 145 4.95 -0.24 4.25
N TYR A 146 3.77 -0.60 4.73
CA TYR A 146 3.33 -1.97 5.04
C TYR A 146 2.04 -2.29 4.28
N PRO A 147 1.65 -3.57 4.15
CA PRO A 147 0.30 -3.93 3.77
C PRO A 147 -0.73 -3.33 4.74
N ILE A 148 -1.94 -3.07 4.25
CA ILE A 148 -3.07 -2.61 5.05
C ILE A 148 -3.29 -3.58 6.21
N THR A 149 -3.51 -3.06 7.42
CA THR A 149 -3.62 -3.85 8.66
C THR A 149 -5.07 -4.09 9.08
N ASN A 150 -5.29 -5.11 9.91
CA ASN A 150 -6.63 -5.46 10.40
C ASN A 150 -7.28 -4.31 11.18
N CYS A 151 -6.50 -3.59 12.00
CA CYS A 151 -6.97 -2.43 12.74
C CYS A 151 -7.38 -1.30 11.78
N GLU A 152 -6.59 -1.01 10.75
CA GLU A 152 -6.91 0.05 9.79
C GLU A 152 -8.27 -0.19 9.10
N ILE A 153 -8.51 -1.40 8.61
CA ILE A 153 -9.82 -1.78 8.05
C ILE A 153 -10.91 -1.66 9.10
N THR A 154 -10.70 -2.20 10.30
CA THR A 154 -11.70 -2.19 11.37
C THR A 154 -12.09 -0.77 11.77
N GLN A 155 -11.14 0.16 11.81
CA GLN A 155 -11.40 1.55 12.18
C GLN A 155 -12.04 2.36 11.04
N LEU A 156 -11.53 2.27 9.81
CA LEU A 156 -12.03 3.10 8.70
C LEU A 156 -13.32 2.57 8.09
N LEU A 157 -13.56 1.26 8.13
CA LEU A 157 -14.79 0.61 7.66
C LEU A 157 -15.68 0.14 8.82
N TRP A 158 -15.56 0.78 9.99
CA TRP A 158 -16.28 0.38 11.22
C TRP A 158 -17.79 0.21 11.01
N ASP A 159 -18.40 1.16 10.29
CA ASP A 159 -19.85 1.18 10.06
C ASP A 159 -20.28 0.21 8.94
N ASP A 160 -19.35 -0.20 8.06
CA ASP A 160 -19.60 -1.22 7.03
C ASP A 160 -19.54 -2.64 7.60
N ILE A 161 -18.77 -2.86 8.67
CA ILE A 161 -18.69 -4.18 9.32
C ILE A 161 -19.96 -4.37 10.17
N PRO A 162 -20.81 -5.38 9.90
CA PRO A 162 -22.06 -5.56 10.63
C PRO A 162 -21.83 -5.97 12.09
N ASP A 163 -22.86 -5.85 12.94
CA ASP A 163 -22.78 -6.30 14.34
C ASP A 163 -23.19 -7.78 14.52
N THR A 164 -23.98 -8.28 13.56
CA THR A 164 -24.53 -9.65 13.54
C THR A 164 -24.12 -10.38 12.28
N THR A 165 -24.05 -11.71 12.37
CA THR A 165 -23.69 -12.56 11.25
C THR A 165 -24.69 -12.42 10.10
N PRO A 166 -24.24 -12.05 8.88
CA PRO A 166 -25.09 -11.95 7.71
C PRO A 166 -25.49 -13.33 7.16
N LYS A 167 -26.54 -13.36 6.32
CA LYS A 167 -26.99 -14.57 5.63
C LYS A 167 -26.13 -14.85 4.39
N LEU A 168 -24.90 -15.26 4.61
CA LEU A 168 -23.94 -15.58 3.53
C LEU A 168 -23.78 -17.10 3.36
N ASN A 169 -23.22 -17.49 2.21
CA ASN A 169 -22.71 -18.85 2.03
C ASN A 169 -21.65 -19.18 3.11
N PRO A 170 -21.39 -20.47 3.42
CA PRO A 170 -20.57 -20.86 4.56
C PRO A 170 -19.20 -20.18 4.63
N THR A 171 -18.50 -20.04 3.50
CA THR A 171 -17.15 -19.49 3.47
C THR A 171 -17.15 -17.97 3.65
N LEU A 172 -18.01 -17.25 2.93
CA LEU A 172 -18.13 -15.79 3.09
C LEU A 172 -18.63 -15.44 4.51
N LYS A 173 -19.51 -16.28 5.07
CA LYS A 173 -19.98 -16.16 6.46
C LYS A 173 -18.82 -16.29 7.46
N GLU A 174 -17.86 -17.18 7.23
CA GLU A 174 -16.66 -17.30 8.08
C GLU A 174 -15.83 -16.00 8.04
N PHE A 175 -15.61 -15.44 6.85
CA PHE A 175 -14.86 -14.19 6.70
C PHE A 175 -15.56 -13.00 7.36
N ALA A 176 -16.86 -12.83 7.13
CA ALA A 176 -17.65 -11.80 7.79
C ALA A 176 -17.59 -11.96 9.32
N ASN A 177 -17.73 -13.18 9.85
CA ASN A 177 -17.64 -13.44 11.29
C ASN A 177 -16.27 -13.12 11.89
N ASN A 178 -15.19 -13.32 11.14
CA ASN A 178 -13.86 -12.91 11.58
C ASN A 178 -13.77 -11.39 11.76
N TRP A 179 -14.29 -10.61 10.80
CA TRP A 179 -14.36 -9.15 10.90
C TRP A 179 -15.28 -8.66 12.02
N ILE A 180 -16.46 -9.27 12.18
CA ILE A 180 -17.39 -8.98 13.30
C ILE A 180 -16.69 -9.23 14.65
N SER A 181 -15.98 -10.35 14.76
CA SER A 181 -15.26 -10.71 15.98
C SER A 181 -14.10 -9.77 16.28
N ARG A 182 -13.41 -9.27 15.25
CA ARG A 182 -12.39 -8.21 15.39
C ARG A 182 -13.03 -6.92 15.89
N LYS A 183 -14.08 -6.42 15.22
CA LYS A 183 -14.83 -5.23 15.63
C LYS A 183 -15.31 -5.29 17.08
N LYS A 184 -15.88 -6.43 17.53
CA LYS A 184 -16.34 -6.61 18.91
C LYS A 184 -15.24 -6.57 19.98
N ARG A 185 -14.00 -6.91 19.62
CA ARG A 185 -12.84 -6.85 20.52
C ARG A 185 -12.10 -5.51 20.45
N SER A 186 -12.44 -4.69 19.47
CA SER A 186 -11.84 -3.38 19.24
C SER A 186 -12.67 -2.26 19.87
N ILE A 187 -12.00 -1.14 20.11
CA ILE A 187 -12.64 0.11 20.52
C ILE A 187 -12.63 1.06 19.32
N ARG A 188 -13.77 1.68 19.01
CA ARG A 188 -13.85 2.65 17.91
C ARG A 188 -12.96 3.86 18.20
N ASN A 189 -12.22 4.30 17.20
CA ASN A 189 -11.21 5.36 17.25
C ASN A 189 -10.02 5.05 18.18
N GLU A 190 -9.75 3.78 18.47
CA GLU A 190 -8.53 3.40 19.17
C GLU A 190 -7.29 3.47 18.28
N ASN A 191 -6.13 3.49 18.91
CA ASN A 191 -4.85 3.60 18.21
C ASN A 191 -4.47 2.27 17.55
N CYS A 192 -4.23 2.30 16.23
CA CYS A 192 -3.69 1.14 15.54
C CYS A 192 -2.19 1.01 15.80
N SER A 193 -1.77 -0.16 16.28
CA SER A 193 -0.36 -0.50 16.42
C SER A 193 0.37 -0.37 15.09
N THR A 194 1.58 0.19 15.11
CA THR A 194 2.48 0.25 13.96
C THR A 194 2.82 -1.14 13.41
N LYS A 195 2.84 -2.15 14.28
CA LYS A 195 3.12 -3.54 13.93
C LYS A 195 1.87 -4.41 14.10
N ASP A 196 0.70 -3.86 13.77
CA ASP A 196 -0.52 -4.67 13.70
C ASP A 196 -0.41 -5.75 12.61
N SER A 197 -1.24 -6.78 12.73
CA SER A 197 -1.34 -7.85 11.76
C SER A 197 -1.89 -7.36 10.42
N ALA A 198 -1.31 -7.86 9.32
CA ALA A 198 -1.81 -7.52 7.98
C ALA A 198 -3.27 -7.99 7.82
N ALA A 199 -4.09 -7.15 7.20
CA ALA A 199 -5.45 -7.49 6.84
C ALA A 199 -5.43 -8.51 5.71
N ASN A 200 -5.93 -9.69 6.02
CA ASN A 200 -6.20 -10.74 5.06
C ASN A 200 -7.71 -10.93 4.92
N THR A 201 -8.15 -11.70 3.93
CA THR A 201 -9.59 -11.88 3.63
C THR A 201 -10.28 -10.60 3.17
N LEU A 202 -9.56 -9.76 2.41
CA LEU A 202 -10.10 -8.56 1.77
C LEU A 202 -10.42 -8.82 0.31
N PHE A 203 -11.67 -8.59 -0.05
CA PHE A 203 -12.13 -8.55 -1.44
C PHE A 203 -11.75 -7.22 -2.10
N LEU A 204 -11.66 -7.21 -3.43
CA LEU A 204 -11.27 -6.03 -4.21
C LEU A 204 -12.15 -4.82 -3.88
N TYR A 205 -13.47 -5.03 -3.82
CA TYR A 205 -14.44 -3.99 -3.48
C TYR A 205 -14.19 -3.37 -2.10
N GLN A 206 -13.85 -4.17 -1.08
CA GLN A 206 -13.54 -3.68 0.27
C GLN A 206 -12.28 -2.81 0.28
N ILE A 207 -11.23 -3.19 -0.46
CA ILE A 207 -9.99 -2.40 -0.52
C ILE A 207 -10.24 -1.07 -1.25
N MET A 208 -11.06 -1.08 -2.31
CA MET A 208 -11.46 0.15 -3.00
C MET A 208 -12.31 1.06 -2.09
N LYS A 209 -13.24 0.50 -1.30
CA LYS A 209 -13.97 1.26 -0.25
C LYS A 209 -13.01 1.85 0.78
N TYR A 210 -12.05 1.08 1.26
CA TYR A 210 -11.04 1.55 2.21
C TYR A 210 -10.19 2.71 1.62
N ALA A 211 -9.78 2.60 0.36
CA ALA A 211 -9.05 3.67 -0.34
C ALA A 211 -9.85 4.98 -0.42
N ASN A 212 -11.13 4.89 -0.77
CA ASN A 212 -12.03 6.03 -0.77
C ASN A 212 -12.25 6.61 0.63
N ALA A 213 -12.49 5.75 1.64
CA ALA A 213 -12.68 6.19 3.03
C ALA A 213 -11.45 6.95 3.55
N ARG A 214 -10.25 6.46 3.23
CA ARG A 214 -8.99 7.15 3.55
C ARG A 214 -8.86 8.50 2.84
N SER A 215 -9.25 8.55 1.57
CA SER A 215 -9.24 9.80 0.78
C SER A 215 -10.19 10.83 1.38
N ILE A 216 -11.43 10.44 1.68
CA ILE A 216 -12.46 11.32 2.26
C ILE A 216 -12.03 11.86 3.62
N ARG A 217 -11.45 11.01 4.47
CA ARG A 217 -10.94 11.41 5.79
C ARG A 217 -9.90 12.53 5.70
N GLU A 218 -9.11 12.55 4.63
CA GLU A 218 -8.09 13.57 4.38
C GLU A 218 -8.58 14.74 3.49
N GLY A 219 -9.89 14.79 3.19
CA GLY A 219 -10.48 15.83 2.35
C GLY A 219 -10.12 15.73 0.86
N LEU A 220 -9.68 14.55 0.41
CA LEU A 220 -9.28 14.27 -0.97
C LEU A 220 -10.46 13.74 -1.79
N LYS A 221 -10.36 13.82 -3.12
CA LYS A 221 -11.36 13.23 -4.01
C LYS A 221 -11.20 11.70 -4.05
N PRO A 222 -12.28 10.91 -3.85
CA PRO A 222 -12.25 9.46 -4.06
C PRO A 222 -11.77 9.08 -5.47
N TYR A 223 -11.07 7.96 -5.59
CA TYR A 223 -10.61 7.44 -6.89
C TYR A 223 -11.66 6.54 -7.56
N TYR A 224 -12.45 5.81 -6.76
CA TYR A 224 -13.43 4.84 -7.24
C TYR A 224 -14.85 5.35 -7.04
N HIS A 225 -15.72 5.13 -8.03
CA HIS A 225 -17.15 5.39 -7.94
C HIS A 225 -17.93 4.12 -8.24
N PHE A 226 -18.84 3.75 -7.35
CA PHE A 226 -19.55 2.47 -7.41
C PHE A 226 -21.00 2.68 -7.85
N THR A 227 -21.50 1.81 -8.73
CA THR A 227 -22.91 1.84 -9.18
C THR A 227 -23.41 0.45 -9.55
N THR A 228 -24.69 0.19 -9.30
CA THR A 228 -25.42 -1.01 -9.77
C THR A 228 -26.22 -0.73 -11.06
N ALA A 229 -26.19 0.50 -11.57
CA ALA A 229 -26.90 0.87 -12.79
C ALA A 229 -26.38 0.10 -14.02
N SER A 230 -27.28 -0.29 -14.93
CA SER A 230 -26.93 -1.08 -16.12
C SER A 230 -25.94 -0.35 -17.04
N GLN A 231 -24.99 -1.09 -17.66
CA GLN A 231 -23.97 -0.55 -18.58
C GLN A 231 -24.53 0.41 -19.66
N SER A 232 -25.72 0.15 -20.18
CA SER A 232 -26.37 0.98 -21.21
C SER A 232 -26.69 2.42 -20.77
N SER A 233 -26.61 2.70 -19.47
CA SER A 233 -26.84 4.03 -18.88
C SER A 233 -25.56 4.78 -18.53
N LEU A 234 -24.40 4.15 -18.70
CA LEU A 234 -23.09 4.71 -18.36
C LEU A 234 -22.41 5.23 -19.63
N SER A 235 -21.86 6.45 -19.57
CA SER A 235 -21.08 7.06 -20.65
C SER A 235 -19.78 6.27 -20.91
N GLU A 236 -19.06 6.57 -22.01
CA GLU A 236 -17.77 6.00 -22.45
C GLU A 236 -16.59 6.06 -21.44
N ASN A 237 -16.85 6.39 -20.18
CA ASN A 237 -15.86 6.37 -19.12
C ASN A 237 -15.38 4.93 -18.86
N GLN A 238 -14.15 4.80 -18.38
CA GLN A 238 -13.55 3.53 -18.02
C GLN A 238 -14.32 2.92 -16.84
N TYR A 239 -15.05 1.82 -17.09
CA TYR A 239 -15.74 1.07 -16.05
C TYR A 239 -15.35 -0.40 -16.07
N PHE A 240 -15.35 -1.00 -14.89
CA PHE A 240 -15.06 -2.43 -14.71
C PHE A 240 -16.18 -3.07 -13.90
N SER A 241 -16.52 -4.31 -14.24
CA SER A 241 -17.41 -5.13 -13.41
C SER A 241 -16.55 -5.91 -12.42
N ILE A 242 -16.86 -5.81 -11.13
CA ILE A 242 -16.21 -6.61 -10.09
C ILE A 242 -17.27 -7.33 -9.26
N SER A 243 -16.90 -8.45 -8.65
CA SER A 243 -17.80 -9.14 -7.72
C SER A 243 -18.16 -8.22 -6.55
N TYR A 244 -19.46 -8.12 -6.27
CA TYR A 244 -20.00 -7.28 -5.19
C TYR A 244 -19.90 -8.03 -3.86
N LEU A 245 -18.66 -8.24 -3.40
CA LEU A 245 -18.36 -8.99 -2.18
C LEU A 245 -17.75 -8.06 -1.12
N ASP A 246 -18.42 -7.96 0.03
CA ASP A 246 -17.89 -7.32 1.25
C ASP A 246 -18.29 -8.05 2.54
N PHE A 247 -18.55 -7.30 3.62
CA PHE A 247 -18.95 -7.82 4.92
C PHE A 247 -20.42 -8.28 4.96
N THR A 248 -21.20 -8.00 3.91
CA THR A 248 -22.65 -8.20 3.84
C THR A 248 -23.07 -8.95 2.58
N ASP A 249 -24.35 -9.35 2.54
CA ASP A 249 -24.96 -9.99 1.37
C ASP A 249 -25.57 -8.92 0.47
N HIS A 250 -25.33 -9.00 -0.84
CA HIS A 250 -25.83 -8.06 -1.84
C HIS A 250 -26.80 -8.77 -2.78
N GLU A 251 -27.86 -8.08 -3.20
CA GLU A 251 -28.82 -8.64 -4.17
C GLU A 251 -28.17 -8.86 -5.54
N ASP A 252 -27.35 -7.90 -5.96
CA ASP A 252 -26.54 -7.99 -7.18
C ASP A 252 -25.23 -8.74 -6.89
N GLY A 253 -24.86 -9.68 -7.76
CA GLY A 253 -23.60 -10.41 -7.65
C GLY A 253 -22.36 -9.59 -8.05
N ASP A 254 -22.57 -8.55 -8.85
CA ASP A 254 -21.53 -7.69 -9.42
C ASP A 254 -21.87 -6.21 -9.20
N ILE A 255 -20.83 -5.38 -9.17
CA ILE A 255 -20.92 -3.93 -9.08
C ILE A 255 -20.00 -3.28 -10.10
N TYR A 256 -20.46 -2.20 -10.72
CA TYR A 256 -19.65 -1.43 -11.65
C TYR A 256 -18.82 -0.40 -10.90
N VAL A 257 -17.55 -0.29 -11.29
CA VAL A 257 -16.59 0.68 -10.77
C VAL A 257 -16.19 1.62 -11.89
N LEU A 258 -16.51 2.91 -11.74
CA LEU A 258 -15.92 3.98 -12.55
C LEU A 258 -14.70 4.53 -11.83
N ILE A 259 -13.64 4.86 -12.57
CA ILE A 259 -12.43 5.45 -12.00
C ILE A 259 -12.31 6.93 -12.36
N ASP A 260 -11.91 7.76 -11.39
CA ASP A 260 -11.52 9.15 -11.63
C ASP A 260 -9.99 9.23 -11.72
N THR A 261 -9.44 9.23 -12.94
CA THR A 261 -7.99 9.31 -13.16
C THR A 261 -7.39 10.67 -12.78
N TYR A 262 -8.23 11.68 -12.49
CA TYR A 262 -7.83 12.99 -12.00
C TYR A 262 -7.99 13.16 -10.49
N SER A 263 -8.46 12.13 -9.79
CA SER A 263 -8.51 12.11 -8.33
C SER A 263 -7.11 12.26 -7.73
N ASP A 264 -7.01 13.07 -6.67
CA ASP A 264 -5.84 13.25 -5.84
C ASP A 264 -5.83 12.32 -4.60
N GLY A 265 -6.76 11.36 -4.57
CA GLY A 265 -6.97 10.40 -3.50
C GLY A 265 -6.09 9.15 -3.60
N TYR A 266 -6.32 8.25 -2.66
CA TYR A 266 -5.67 6.96 -2.57
C TYR A 266 -6.32 5.94 -3.50
N ARG A 267 -5.51 4.99 -3.97
CA ARG A 267 -5.94 3.84 -4.78
C ARG A 267 -5.02 2.65 -4.56
N ILE A 268 -5.42 1.46 -5.01
CA ILE A 268 -4.47 0.35 -5.13
C ILE A 268 -3.45 0.66 -6.24
N PRO A 269 -2.22 0.13 -6.17
CA PRO A 269 -1.23 0.34 -7.22
C PRO A 269 -1.67 -0.33 -8.54
N TYR A 270 -1.31 0.28 -9.66
CA TYR A 270 -1.34 -0.40 -10.93
C TYR A 270 -0.32 -1.53 -10.96
N TYR A 271 -0.53 -2.53 -11.83
CA TYR A 271 0.34 -3.70 -11.95
C TYR A 271 1.84 -3.33 -12.14
N ASN A 272 2.14 -2.39 -13.05
CA ASN A 272 3.51 -1.92 -13.28
C ASN A 272 4.06 -1.08 -12.12
N GLU A 273 3.22 -0.28 -11.47
CA GLU A 273 3.62 0.48 -10.27
C GLU A 273 4.00 -0.48 -9.14
N TRP A 274 3.17 -1.50 -8.88
CA TRP A 274 3.47 -2.52 -7.89
C TRP A 274 4.80 -3.20 -8.18
N MET A 275 5.06 -3.57 -9.44
CA MET A 275 6.32 -4.22 -9.80
C MET A 275 7.54 -3.30 -9.58
N MET A 276 7.42 -2.02 -9.95
CA MET A 276 8.45 -1.01 -9.65
C MET A 276 8.69 -0.92 -8.13
N PHE A 277 7.62 -0.82 -7.34
CA PHE A 277 7.69 -0.74 -5.89
C PHE A 277 8.29 -2.01 -5.29
N ALA A 278 7.91 -3.18 -5.78
CA ALA A 278 8.38 -4.48 -5.31
C ALA A 278 9.88 -4.67 -5.56
N ARG A 279 10.34 -4.32 -6.78
CA ARG A 279 11.76 -4.35 -7.15
C ARG A 279 12.61 -3.41 -6.29
N GLY A 280 12.06 -2.27 -5.87
CA GLY A 280 12.77 -1.37 -4.94
C GLY A 280 14.12 -0.88 -5.48
N GLY A 281 14.27 -0.76 -6.80
CA GLY A 281 15.54 -0.43 -7.47
C GLY A 281 16.34 -1.64 -7.97
N ASP A 282 15.92 -2.88 -7.68
CA ASP A 282 16.53 -4.10 -8.21
C ASP A 282 16.20 -4.30 -9.70
N LYS A 283 17.24 -4.29 -10.52
CA LYS A 283 17.17 -4.40 -11.99
C LYS A 283 17.91 -5.65 -12.49
N LYS A 284 18.30 -6.56 -11.59
CA LYS A 284 19.19 -7.70 -11.89
C LYS A 284 18.62 -9.04 -11.47
N ASN A 285 17.89 -9.08 -10.35
CA ASN A 285 17.38 -10.34 -9.84
C ASN A 285 15.90 -10.53 -10.17
N GLU A 286 15.46 -11.78 -10.12
CA GLU A 286 14.06 -12.19 -10.27
C GLU A 286 13.25 -11.90 -9.00
N ALA A 287 13.88 -11.94 -7.82
CA ALA A 287 13.28 -11.69 -6.51
C ALA A 287 14.30 -11.03 -5.56
N PRO A 288 13.87 -10.48 -4.40
CA PRO A 288 14.79 -9.85 -3.43
C PRO A 288 15.88 -10.78 -2.88
N TRP A 289 15.67 -12.09 -2.96
CA TRP A 289 16.60 -13.14 -2.52
C TRP A 289 17.43 -13.76 -3.66
N GLY A 290 17.41 -13.16 -4.85
CA GLY A 290 18.15 -13.63 -6.02
C GLY A 290 17.31 -14.41 -7.01
N ASN A 291 17.98 -15.09 -7.95
CA ASN A 291 17.36 -15.86 -9.02
C ASN A 291 17.02 -17.27 -8.55
N TYR A 292 16.09 -17.94 -9.25
CA TYR A 292 15.61 -19.28 -8.89
C TYR A 292 16.72 -20.30 -8.56
N SER A 293 17.79 -20.30 -9.37
CA SER A 293 18.92 -21.25 -9.26
C SER A 293 19.86 -20.98 -8.08
N SER A 294 20.01 -19.73 -7.66
CA SER A 294 20.91 -19.31 -6.57
C SER A 294 20.18 -19.00 -5.25
N ALA A 295 18.84 -18.90 -5.28
CA ALA A 295 18.00 -18.61 -4.14
C ALA A 295 18.07 -19.70 -3.06
N THR A 296 18.23 -19.27 -1.81
CA THR A 296 18.15 -20.10 -0.60
C THR A 296 16.95 -19.70 0.26
N LEU A 297 16.35 -20.66 0.95
CA LEU A 297 15.21 -20.39 1.83
C LEU A 297 15.57 -19.40 2.95
N GLU A 298 16.80 -19.50 3.49
CA GLU A 298 17.32 -18.57 4.49
C GLU A 298 17.33 -17.12 3.97
N ASN A 299 17.75 -16.91 2.72
CA ASN A 299 17.74 -15.57 2.12
C ASN A 299 16.30 -15.08 1.85
N ALA A 300 15.41 -15.96 1.38
CA ALA A 300 14.01 -15.61 1.19
C ALA A 300 13.34 -15.19 2.51
N GLN A 301 13.61 -15.90 3.60
CA GLN A 301 13.06 -15.62 4.93
C GLN A 301 13.53 -14.29 5.55
N LYS A 302 14.53 -13.63 4.96
CA LYS A 302 14.93 -12.26 5.35
C LYS A 302 13.94 -11.20 4.85
N TYR A 303 13.18 -11.50 3.79
CA TYR A 303 12.28 -10.55 3.12
C TYR A 303 10.83 -11.01 3.07
N ALA A 304 10.59 -12.32 3.09
CA ALA A 304 9.28 -12.91 2.93
C ALA A 304 8.90 -13.77 4.14
N LYS A 305 7.75 -13.48 4.74
CA LYS A 305 7.20 -14.28 5.83
C LYS A 305 6.37 -15.43 5.24
N LEU A 306 6.96 -16.63 5.27
CA LEU A 306 6.43 -17.85 4.66
C LEU A 306 6.03 -18.89 5.72
N VAL A 307 4.98 -19.67 5.44
CA VAL A 307 4.44 -20.79 6.25
C VAL A 307 4.45 -20.51 7.76
N THR A 308 3.53 -19.65 8.24
CA THR A 308 3.49 -19.28 9.67
C THR A 308 2.56 -20.13 10.53
N GLY A 309 1.74 -21.01 9.94
CA GLY A 309 0.91 -21.96 10.69
C GLY A 309 -0.37 -22.38 9.96
N LYS A 310 -1.24 -23.12 10.66
CA LYS A 310 -2.58 -23.47 10.19
C LYS A 310 -3.56 -22.36 10.59
N GLY A 311 -4.32 -21.81 9.64
CA GLY A 311 -5.41 -20.86 9.92
C GLY A 311 -5.52 -19.70 8.92
N TRP A 312 -6.47 -18.79 9.19
CA TRP A 312 -6.75 -17.56 8.41
C TRP A 312 -6.23 -16.31 9.11
N ASN A 313 -5.26 -16.42 10.01
CA ASN A 313 -4.67 -15.24 10.66
C ASN A 313 -3.39 -14.86 9.92
N SER A 314 -3.23 -13.57 9.66
CA SER A 314 -1.94 -13.02 9.25
C SER A 314 -1.08 -12.67 10.47
N GLU A 315 0.14 -12.25 10.22
CA GLU A 315 1.12 -11.87 11.25
C GLU A 315 1.33 -10.35 11.28
N PRO A 316 1.92 -9.81 12.37
CA PRO A 316 2.43 -8.45 12.43
C PRO A 316 3.23 -8.04 11.20
N VAL A 317 2.96 -6.85 10.65
CA VAL A 317 3.74 -6.27 9.55
C VAL A 317 5.12 -5.82 10.01
N GLY A 318 6.05 -5.68 9.05
CA GLY A 318 7.32 -5.00 9.23
C GLY A 318 8.28 -5.70 10.17
N GLN A 319 8.27 -7.04 10.18
CA GLN A 319 9.14 -7.88 11.01
C GLN A 319 10.42 -8.33 10.30
N LEU A 320 10.44 -8.20 8.97
CA LEU A 320 11.53 -8.62 8.10
C LEU A 320 12.24 -7.40 7.48
N LEU A 321 13.25 -7.64 6.64
CA LEU A 321 13.95 -6.58 5.93
C LEU A 321 13.05 -5.97 4.85
N PRO A 322 13.07 -4.64 4.67
CA PRO A 322 12.39 -4.03 3.55
C PRO A 322 13.22 -4.14 2.27
N ASN A 323 12.61 -3.83 1.12
CA ASN A 323 13.34 -3.69 -0.14
C ASN A 323 14.10 -2.35 -0.23
N GLY A 324 14.73 -2.06 -1.38
CA GLY A 324 15.53 -0.85 -1.58
C GLY A 324 14.75 0.48 -1.52
N TYR A 325 13.42 0.46 -1.64
CA TYR A 325 12.57 1.63 -1.38
C TYR A 325 12.03 1.67 0.05
N GLY A 326 12.55 0.80 0.93
CA GLY A 326 12.15 0.62 2.31
C GLY A 326 10.67 0.28 2.50
N LEU A 327 10.10 -0.46 1.54
CA LEU A 327 8.78 -1.07 1.64
C LEU A 327 8.91 -2.48 2.22
N TYR A 328 8.04 -2.80 3.17
CA TYR A 328 8.06 -4.08 3.89
C TYR A 328 6.98 -5.01 3.38
N ASP A 329 7.23 -6.31 3.57
CA ASP A 329 6.27 -7.39 3.33
C ASP A 329 5.65 -7.36 1.91
N ILE A 330 6.43 -6.91 0.92
CA ILE A 330 6.08 -7.03 -0.51
C ILE A 330 5.81 -8.50 -0.86
N PHE A 331 6.55 -9.40 -0.21
CA PHE A 331 6.39 -10.84 -0.37
C PHE A 331 5.95 -11.50 0.94
N GLY A 332 4.98 -12.40 0.85
CA GLY A 332 4.42 -13.10 2.01
C GLY A 332 3.37 -12.28 2.76
N LEU A 333 2.93 -12.78 3.93
CA LEU A 333 1.77 -12.30 4.68
C LEU A 333 0.44 -12.43 3.90
N VAL A 334 0.23 -11.59 2.90
CA VAL A 334 -1.00 -11.48 2.11
C VAL A 334 -0.68 -11.27 0.63
N TRP A 335 -1.55 -11.76 -0.24
CA TRP A 335 -1.52 -11.33 -1.63
C TRP A 335 -1.98 -9.89 -1.72
N GLU A 336 -1.35 -9.11 -2.57
CA GLU A 336 -1.73 -7.72 -2.79
C GLU A 336 -2.54 -7.62 -4.08
N HIS A 337 -3.77 -7.08 -3.97
CA HIS A 337 -4.55 -6.68 -5.13
C HIS A 337 -3.83 -5.55 -5.87
N VAL A 338 -3.59 -5.74 -7.16
CA VAL A 338 -3.06 -4.73 -8.08
C VAL A 338 -4.05 -4.49 -9.20
N PHE A 339 -4.14 -3.26 -9.68
CA PHE A 339 -5.07 -2.89 -10.74
C PHE A 339 -4.44 -3.10 -12.11
N LEU A 340 -5.20 -3.68 -13.04
CA LEU A 340 -4.83 -3.76 -14.45
C LEU A 340 -5.37 -2.50 -15.15
N ASP A 341 -4.52 -1.85 -15.93
CA ASP A 341 -5.00 -0.78 -16.82
C ASP A 341 -5.69 -1.38 -18.06
N ASN A 342 -6.19 -0.52 -18.95
CA ASN A 342 -6.91 -0.93 -20.16
C ASN A 342 -6.11 -1.80 -21.13
N SER A 343 -4.77 -1.86 -20.98
CA SER A 343 -3.93 -2.67 -21.85
C SER A 343 -3.89 -4.14 -21.45
N ASN A 344 -4.69 -4.55 -20.44
CA ASN A 344 -4.74 -5.89 -19.83
C ASN A 344 -4.04 -6.96 -20.69
N ILE A 345 -2.78 -7.19 -20.35
CA ILE A 345 -1.89 -8.08 -21.09
C ILE A 345 -2.17 -9.57 -20.82
N PHE A 346 -3.11 -9.88 -19.91
CA PHE A 346 -3.40 -11.24 -19.47
C PHE A 346 -4.69 -11.76 -20.14
N PRO A 347 -4.58 -12.60 -21.19
CA PRO A 347 -5.74 -13.06 -21.96
C PRO A 347 -6.67 -13.99 -21.18
N ASP A 348 -6.18 -14.61 -20.10
CA ASP A 348 -6.97 -15.44 -19.18
C ASP A 348 -7.90 -14.63 -18.26
N GLN A 349 -7.84 -13.29 -18.30
CA GLN A 349 -8.54 -12.38 -17.38
C GLN A 349 -9.72 -11.63 -18.02
N ASN A 350 -10.44 -12.22 -18.98
CA ASN A 350 -11.46 -11.51 -19.76
C ASN A 350 -12.52 -10.82 -18.84
N GLY A 351 -12.33 -9.52 -18.58
CA GLY A 351 -13.19 -8.67 -17.76
C GLY A 351 -12.76 -8.38 -16.30
N ASN A 352 -11.73 -9.03 -15.73
CA ASN A 352 -11.33 -8.79 -14.32
C ASN A 352 -10.26 -7.68 -14.22
N PRO A 353 -10.50 -6.58 -13.48
CA PRO A 353 -9.60 -5.44 -13.46
C PRO A 353 -8.44 -5.57 -12.46
N SER A 354 -8.24 -6.74 -11.85
CA SER A 354 -7.22 -6.90 -10.83
C SER A 354 -6.55 -8.28 -10.84
N ARG A 355 -5.27 -8.30 -10.46
CA ARG A 355 -4.53 -9.53 -10.13
C ARG A 355 -3.96 -9.46 -8.72
N MET A 356 -3.50 -10.62 -8.27
CA MET A 356 -2.86 -10.81 -6.97
C MET A 356 -1.36 -10.98 -7.15
N LYS A 357 -0.55 -10.22 -6.39
CA LYS A 357 0.92 -10.30 -6.40
C LYS A 357 1.50 -10.47 -4.99
N GLY A 358 2.81 -10.77 -4.91
CA GLY A 358 3.57 -10.84 -3.66
C GLY A 358 3.62 -12.21 -2.95
N GLY A 359 2.63 -13.07 -3.12
CA GLY A 359 2.59 -14.33 -2.35
C GLY A 359 2.10 -14.12 -0.91
N ASN A 360 1.75 -15.19 -0.19
CA ASN A 360 1.08 -15.10 1.12
C ASN A 360 1.87 -15.87 2.19
N ASN A 361 1.41 -15.81 3.45
CA ASN A 361 2.01 -16.57 4.56
C ASN A 361 1.81 -18.10 4.50
N ARG A 362 1.18 -18.63 3.45
CA ARG A 362 1.01 -20.07 3.20
C ARG A 362 1.92 -20.62 2.10
N SER A 363 2.65 -19.76 1.39
CA SER A 363 3.57 -20.17 0.33
C SER A 363 4.52 -21.26 0.84
N LEU A 364 4.59 -22.39 0.12
CA LEU A 364 5.18 -23.64 0.59
C LEU A 364 6.71 -23.55 0.71
N LYS A 365 7.27 -24.17 1.76
CA LYS A 365 8.73 -24.29 1.96
C LYS A 365 9.38 -25.35 1.08
N GLU A 366 8.62 -26.36 0.70
CA GLU A 366 9.06 -27.49 -0.10
C GLU A 366 8.07 -27.69 -1.24
N HIS A 367 8.56 -28.05 -2.42
CA HIS A 367 7.70 -28.36 -3.56
C HIS A 367 7.22 -29.82 -3.44
N PRO A 368 5.92 -30.09 -3.20
CA PRO A 368 5.43 -31.46 -3.10
C PRO A 368 5.40 -32.09 -4.50
N ALA A 369 6.39 -32.93 -4.79
CA ALA A 369 6.50 -33.61 -6.09
C ALA A 369 5.20 -34.38 -6.41
N GLY A 370 4.65 -34.16 -7.61
CA GLY A 370 3.47 -34.84 -8.12
C GLY A 370 2.13 -34.43 -7.48
N LYS A 371 2.07 -33.32 -6.73
CA LYS A 371 0.82 -32.79 -6.17
C LYS A 371 0.55 -31.37 -6.66
N ALA A 372 -0.64 -31.15 -7.19
CA ALA A 372 -1.14 -29.79 -7.40
C ALA A 372 -1.45 -29.16 -6.04
N THR A 373 -0.94 -27.95 -5.80
CA THR A 373 -1.25 -27.16 -4.61
C THR A 373 -1.80 -25.80 -5.00
N ALA A 374 -2.74 -25.29 -4.20
CA ALA A 374 -3.25 -23.94 -4.40
C ALA A 374 -2.21 -22.87 -4.00
N GLU A 375 -1.33 -23.19 -3.05
CA GLU A 375 -0.32 -22.26 -2.54
C GLU A 375 0.96 -22.35 -3.38
N PRO A 376 1.59 -21.21 -3.70
CA PRO A 376 2.81 -21.17 -4.49
C PRO A 376 3.99 -21.70 -3.68
N TYR A 377 4.93 -22.36 -4.35
CA TYR A 377 6.23 -22.67 -3.75
C TYR A 377 7.09 -21.42 -3.68
N TRP A 378 7.83 -21.22 -2.59
CA TRP A 378 8.52 -19.96 -2.33
C TRP A 378 9.54 -19.55 -3.40
N LYS A 379 10.16 -20.52 -4.10
CA LYS A 379 11.10 -20.20 -5.19
C LYS A 379 10.40 -19.67 -6.44
N ASP A 380 9.11 -19.96 -6.61
CA ASP A 380 8.31 -19.49 -7.74
C ASP A 380 7.77 -18.07 -7.50
N LEU A 381 7.97 -17.52 -6.30
CA LEU A 381 7.67 -16.12 -6.00
C LEU A 381 8.78 -15.23 -6.54
N ASN A 382 8.43 -14.33 -7.44
CA ASN A 382 9.31 -13.37 -8.09
C ASN A 382 8.53 -12.09 -8.41
N TYR A 383 9.19 -11.06 -8.94
CA TYR A 383 8.54 -9.78 -9.25
C TYR A 383 7.44 -9.89 -10.32
N GLY A 384 7.56 -10.85 -11.24
CA GLY A 384 6.60 -11.19 -12.28
C GLY A 384 5.40 -11.98 -11.78
N SER A 385 5.58 -12.82 -10.76
CA SER A 385 4.56 -13.73 -10.25
C SER A 385 3.26 -12.98 -9.99
N SER A 386 2.18 -13.50 -10.58
CA SER A 386 0.84 -13.03 -10.34
C SER A 386 -0.12 -14.17 -10.51
N GLN A 387 -1.26 -14.09 -9.84
CA GLN A 387 -2.36 -15.02 -10.01
C GLN A 387 -3.65 -14.25 -10.32
N PRO A 388 -4.62 -14.89 -10.99
CA PRO A 388 -5.94 -14.29 -11.12
C PRO A 388 -6.51 -13.92 -9.75
N ASN A 389 -7.43 -12.97 -9.73
CA ASN A 389 -8.15 -12.63 -8.51
C ASN A 389 -9.26 -13.68 -8.25
N TRP A 390 -8.97 -14.68 -7.40
CA TRP A 390 -9.92 -15.77 -7.05
C TRP A 390 -10.84 -15.39 -5.88
N GLY A 391 -10.99 -14.09 -5.59
CA GLY A 391 -11.88 -13.58 -4.56
C GLY A 391 -11.32 -13.75 -3.15
N GLY A 392 -10.65 -12.72 -2.62
CA GLY A 392 -10.43 -12.46 -1.19
C GLY A 392 -9.60 -13.45 -0.35
N TYR A 393 -9.47 -14.73 -0.70
CA TYR A 393 -8.70 -15.72 0.08
C TYR A 393 -7.24 -15.26 0.20
N PHE A 394 -6.80 -14.89 1.41
CA PHE A 394 -5.50 -14.26 1.68
C PHE A 394 -5.23 -12.97 0.90
N GLY A 395 -6.26 -12.41 0.27
CA GLY A 395 -6.22 -11.11 -0.36
C GLY A 395 -6.09 -10.00 0.68
N GLY A 396 -5.21 -9.07 0.39
CA GLY A 396 -4.91 -7.85 1.10
C GLY A 396 -4.39 -6.84 0.09
N GLY A 397 -3.66 -5.83 0.54
CA GLY A 397 -3.11 -4.86 -0.39
C GLY A 397 -2.39 -3.76 0.32
N ARG A 398 -1.92 -2.82 -0.48
CA ARG A 398 -1.35 -1.55 -0.03
C ARG A 398 -1.92 -0.44 -0.89
N LEU A 399 -2.01 0.77 -0.35
CA LEU A 399 -2.46 1.92 -1.12
C LEU A 399 -1.28 2.75 -1.59
N VAL A 400 -1.54 3.48 -2.67
CA VAL A 400 -0.66 4.49 -3.24
C VAL A 400 -1.46 5.75 -3.50
N ARG A 401 -0.76 6.88 -3.46
CA ARG A 401 -1.28 8.18 -3.85
C ARG A 401 -0.24 8.87 -4.72
N ASN A 402 -0.63 9.26 -5.93
CA ASN A 402 0.22 10.08 -6.78
C ASN A 402 0.10 11.54 -6.30
N ILE A 403 1.24 12.15 -5.98
CA ILE A 403 1.33 13.54 -5.55
C ILE A 403 2.25 14.27 -6.53
N GLY A 404 1.87 15.42 -7.07
CA GLY A 404 2.77 16.23 -7.93
C GLY A 404 2.99 15.72 -9.37
N ASN A 405 2.05 16.07 -10.26
CA ASN A 405 1.99 15.74 -11.69
C ASN A 405 1.74 14.25 -12.00
N ASN A 406 0.78 13.99 -12.89
CA ASN A 406 0.48 12.65 -13.39
C ASN A 406 1.75 11.92 -13.81
N ILE A 407 1.89 10.67 -13.37
CA ILE A 407 3.06 9.85 -13.68
C ILE A 407 3.29 9.78 -15.19
N LYS A 408 4.55 9.90 -15.58
CA LYS A 408 4.99 9.69 -16.96
C LYS A 408 5.90 8.48 -17.01
N TRP A 409 5.48 7.51 -17.81
CA TRP A 409 6.27 6.36 -18.21
C TRP A 409 6.74 6.60 -19.65
N THR A 410 8.03 6.51 -19.90
CA THR A 410 8.60 6.60 -21.25
C THR A 410 9.54 5.44 -21.47
N GLU A 411 9.42 4.74 -22.60
CA GLU A 411 10.37 3.68 -22.95
C GLU A 411 11.80 4.22 -22.87
N ALA A 412 12.66 3.50 -22.15
CA ALA A 412 14.06 3.87 -22.09
C ALA A 412 14.67 3.54 -23.46
N LYS A 413 15.33 4.52 -24.09
CA LYS A 413 16.12 4.26 -25.30
C LYS A 413 17.09 3.12 -25.00
N SER A 414 17.07 2.08 -25.83
CA SER A 414 18.01 0.96 -25.72
C SER A 414 19.44 1.53 -25.72
N GLU A 415 20.17 1.36 -24.62
CA GLU A 415 21.61 1.49 -24.66
C GLU A 415 22.11 0.33 -25.53
N SER A 416 22.69 0.65 -26.68
CA SER A 416 23.38 -0.33 -27.52
C SER A 416 24.36 -1.10 -26.63
N LYS A 417 24.19 -2.43 -26.56
CA LYS A 417 25.08 -3.35 -25.86
C LYS A 417 26.54 -3.12 -26.24
#